data_AF-A0A0S2S4U6-F1
#
_entry.id   AF-A0A0S2S4U6-F1
#
_cell.length_a   1.000
_cell.length_b   1.000
_cell.length_c   1.000
_cell.angle_alpha   90.00
_cell.angle_beta   90.00
_cell.angle_gamma   90.00
#
_symmetry.space_group_name_H-M   'P 1'
#
loop_
_entity.id
_entity.type
_entity.pdbx_description
1 polymer ?
#
loop_
_entity_poly.entity_id
_entity_poly.type
_entity_poly.pdbx_seq_one_letter_code
_entity_poly.pdbx_strand_id
1 'polypeptide(L)'
;MSDEIKQYQSEIEELQAKVSSLEQSLKKLAILVEPNPKYPYWHKILCLGINEEQRMNLEYIMSYLTSRLHQDEEFLQHDAEQSSRFPPELFRKEKPSADETINIIIASCGIGYEKIVKDILICMYQQGMFKQIISFLFPVETSNVQKVEE
;
A
#
# COMPACT_ATOMS: atom_id res chain seq x y z
N MET A 1 0.71 -38.90 -22.36
CA MET A 1 0.40 -37.65 -21.64
C MET A 1 -1.12 -37.51 -21.70
N SER A 2 -1.80 -37.69 -20.56
CA SER A 2 -3.25 -37.97 -20.47
C SER A 2 -4.09 -36.87 -21.10
N ASP A 3 -5.14 -37.21 -21.85
CA ASP A 3 -6.09 -36.23 -22.42
C ASP A 3 -6.75 -35.36 -21.34
N GLU A 4 -6.87 -35.88 -20.11
CA GLU A 4 -7.31 -35.13 -18.93
C GLU A 4 -6.36 -33.96 -18.59
N ILE A 5 -5.05 -34.13 -18.77
CA ILE A 5 -4.07 -33.07 -18.50
C ILE A 5 -4.26 -31.91 -19.50
N LYS A 6 -4.54 -32.23 -20.77
CA LYS A 6 -4.81 -31.19 -21.78
C LYS A 6 -6.13 -30.46 -21.49
N GLN A 7 -7.14 -31.19 -21.04
CA GLN A 7 -8.42 -30.60 -20.66
C GLN A 7 -8.26 -29.64 -19.47
N TYR A 8 -7.56 -30.05 -18.41
CA TYR A 8 -7.29 -29.17 -17.27
C TYR A 8 -6.44 -27.96 -17.64
N GLN A 9 -5.46 -28.11 -18.54
CA GLN A 9 -4.68 -26.97 -19.04
C GLN A 9 -5.56 -25.94 -19.77
N SER A 10 -6.44 -26.41 -20.67
CA SER A 10 -7.37 -25.52 -21.37
C SER A 10 -8.33 -24.80 -20.41
N GLU A 11 -8.80 -25.48 -19.37
CA GLU A 11 -9.66 -24.88 -18.36
C GLU A 11 -8.92 -23.81 -17.52
N ILE A 12 -7.66 -24.09 -17.15
CA ILE A 12 -6.80 -23.12 -16.47
C ILE A 12 -6.60 -21.86 -17.32
N GLU A 13 -6.30 -22.02 -18.61
CA GLU A 13 -6.12 -20.90 -19.54
C GLU A 13 -7.41 -20.07 -19.68
N GLU A 14 -8.57 -20.72 -19.78
CA GLU A 14 -9.86 -20.04 -19.87
C GLU A 14 -10.19 -19.26 -18.58
N LEU A 15 -9.94 -19.85 -17.41
CA LEU A 15 -10.15 -19.19 -16.12
C LEU A 15 -9.21 -18.00 -15.94
N GLN A 16 -7.94 -18.13 -16.32
CA GLN A 16 -6.97 -17.03 -16.29
C GLN A 16 -7.40 -15.87 -17.20
N ALA A 17 -7.92 -16.16 -18.39
CA ALA A 17 -8.47 -15.15 -19.29
C ALA A 17 -9.69 -14.44 -18.68
N LYS A 18 -10.61 -15.19 -18.05
CA LYS A 18 -11.79 -14.62 -17.37
C LYS A 18 -11.40 -13.71 -16.21
N VAL A 19 -10.48 -14.14 -15.34
CA VAL A 19 -9.95 -13.33 -14.23
C VAL A 19 -9.33 -12.05 -14.76
N SER A 20 -8.48 -12.14 -15.79
CA SER A 20 -7.83 -10.97 -16.40
C SER A 20 -8.86 -9.97 -16.96
N SER A 21 -9.92 -10.45 -17.60
CA SER A 21 -11.01 -9.61 -18.11
C SER A 21 -11.79 -8.91 -16.99
N LEU A 22 -12.06 -9.62 -15.89
CA LEU A 22 -12.71 -9.07 -14.71
C LEU A 22 -11.87 -7.98 -14.04
N GLU A 23 -10.57 -8.22 -13.85
CA GLU A 23 -9.64 -7.23 -13.28
C GLU A 23 -9.59 -5.94 -14.12
N GLN A 24 -9.54 -6.07 -15.45
CA GLN A 24 -9.57 -4.90 -16.34
C GLN A 24 -10.90 -4.14 -16.25
N SER A 25 -12.02 -4.86 -16.16
CA SER A 25 -13.34 -4.26 -16.01
C SER A 25 -13.48 -3.52 -14.68
N LEU A 26 -12.99 -4.12 -13.59
CA LEU A 26 -12.94 -3.49 -12.27
C LEU A 26 -12.07 -2.23 -12.26
N LYS A 27 -10.89 -2.26 -12.87
CA LYS A 27 -10.02 -1.07 -13.00
C LYS A 27 -10.69 0.06 -13.77
N LYS A 28 -11.39 -0.26 -14.87
CA LYS A 28 -12.15 0.73 -15.64
C LYS A 28 -13.28 1.33 -14.81
N LEU A 29 -14.04 0.50 -14.10
CA LEU A 29 -15.11 0.97 -13.22
C LEU A 29 -14.57 1.84 -12.08
N ALA A 30 -13.45 1.44 -11.47
CA ALA A 30 -12.80 2.20 -10.40
C ALA A 30 -12.48 3.63 -10.84
N ILE A 31 -11.96 3.81 -12.06
CA ILE A 31 -11.60 5.12 -12.62
C ILE A 31 -12.84 5.96 -12.95
N LEU A 32 -13.94 5.32 -13.35
CA LEU A 32 -15.18 6.00 -13.77
C LEU A 32 -16.08 6.39 -12.60
N VAL A 33 -15.99 5.67 -11.48
CA VAL A 33 -16.81 5.92 -10.29
C VAL A 33 -16.23 7.09 -9.51
N GLU A 34 -17.10 8.02 -9.11
CA GLU A 34 -16.72 9.14 -8.25
C GLU A 34 -16.12 8.61 -6.93
N PRO A 35 -14.94 9.08 -6.51
CA PRO A 35 -14.30 8.60 -5.30
C PRO A 35 -15.21 8.80 -4.09
N ASN A 36 -15.47 7.73 -3.33
CA ASN A 36 -16.18 7.88 -2.07
C ASN A 36 -15.27 8.64 -1.09
N PRO A 37 -15.67 9.84 -0.62
CA PRO A 37 -14.82 10.66 0.25
C PRO A 37 -14.53 10.00 1.60
N LYS A 38 -15.34 9.01 2.00
CA LYS A 38 -15.11 8.22 3.21
C LYS A 38 -13.99 7.17 3.04
N TYR A 39 -13.69 6.76 1.81
CA TYR A 39 -12.73 5.68 1.53
C TYR A 39 -11.69 6.02 0.44
N PRO A 40 -10.97 7.15 0.53
CA PRO A 40 -10.04 7.59 -0.50
C PRO A 40 -8.84 6.65 -0.66
N TYR A 41 -8.36 6.03 0.43
CA TYR A 41 -7.27 5.05 0.37
C TYR A 41 -7.68 3.80 -0.41
N TRP A 42 -8.80 3.18 -0.06
CA TRP A 42 -9.29 2.00 -0.75
C TRP A 42 -9.57 2.25 -2.23
N HIS A 43 -10.14 3.42 -2.55
CA HIS A 43 -10.36 3.83 -3.92
C HIS A 43 -9.02 3.97 -4.68
N LYS A 44 -8.00 4.60 -4.07
CA LYS A 44 -6.67 4.74 -4.69
C LYS A 44 -5.98 3.40 -4.93
N ILE A 45 -6.03 2.47 -3.97
CA ILE A 45 -5.49 1.11 -4.11
C ILE A 45 -6.14 0.39 -5.30
N LEU A 46 -7.48 0.46 -5.40
CA LEU A 46 -8.25 -0.15 -6.49
C LEU A 46 -7.86 0.44 -7.86
N CYS A 47 -7.81 1.77 -7.97
CA CYS A 47 -7.46 2.48 -9.21
C CYS A 47 -6.03 2.17 -9.69
N LEU A 48 -5.10 1.99 -8.75
CA LEU A 48 -3.71 1.65 -9.06
C LEU A 48 -3.52 0.14 -9.31
N GLY A 49 -4.53 -0.69 -9.04
CA GLY A 49 -4.42 -2.13 -9.16
C GLY A 49 -3.43 -2.74 -8.18
N ILE A 50 -3.28 -2.13 -7.01
CA ILE A 50 -2.43 -2.65 -5.94
C ILE A 50 -3.10 -3.91 -5.37
N ASN A 51 -2.36 -5.02 -5.37
CA ASN A 51 -2.88 -6.30 -4.91
C ASN A 51 -2.86 -6.41 -3.38
N GLU A 52 -3.47 -7.48 -2.86
CA GLU A 52 -3.61 -7.69 -1.42
C GLU A 52 -2.27 -7.81 -0.70
N GLU A 53 -1.27 -8.47 -1.32
CA GLU A 53 0.06 -8.60 -0.73
C GLU A 53 0.76 -7.25 -0.60
N GLN A 54 0.72 -6.43 -1.67
CA GLN A 54 1.27 -5.08 -1.67
C GLN A 54 0.57 -4.17 -0.66
N ARG A 55 -0.77 -4.30 -0.54
CA ARG A 55 -1.56 -3.58 0.48
C ARG A 55 -1.12 -3.95 1.88
N MET A 56 -1.02 -5.24 2.18
CA MET A 56 -0.56 -5.75 3.47
C MET A 56 0.86 -5.28 3.80
N ASN A 57 1.77 -5.33 2.83
CA ASN A 57 3.15 -4.84 3.00
C ASN A 57 3.17 -3.35 3.32
N LEU A 58 2.38 -2.55 2.60
CA LEU A 58 2.27 -1.11 2.83
C LEU A 58 1.75 -0.81 4.24
N GLU A 59 0.66 -1.45 4.66
CA GLU A 59 0.08 -1.26 6.00
C GLU A 59 1.02 -1.73 7.11
N TYR A 60 1.76 -2.82 6.90
CA TYR A 60 2.79 -3.30 7.81
C TYR A 60 3.93 -2.28 7.95
N ILE A 61 4.47 -1.78 6.83
CA ILE A 61 5.51 -0.75 6.83
C ILE A 61 5.04 0.48 7.63
N MET A 62 3.83 0.98 7.35
CA MET A 62 3.30 2.15 8.05
C MET A 62 3.11 1.89 9.56
N SER A 63 2.69 0.69 9.94
CA SER A 63 2.57 0.30 11.35
C SER A 63 3.94 0.29 12.03
N TYR A 64 4.94 -0.33 11.41
CA TYR A 64 6.30 -0.40 11.94
C TYR A 64 6.95 0.99 12.05
N LEU A 65 6.80 1.84 11.03
CA LEU A 65 7.28 3.21 11.04
C LEU A 65 6.58 4.07 12.11
N THR A 66 5.30 3.78 12.40
CA THR A 66 4.58 4.40 13.52
C THR A 66 5.21 4.00 14.86
N SER A 67 5.54 2.72 15.05
CA SER A 67 6.23 2.25 16.25
C SER A 67 7.62 2.89 16.40
N ARG A 68 8.38 3.03 15.30
CA ARG A 68 9.66 3.78 15.28
C ARG A 68 9.50 5.23 15.71
N LEU A 69 8.45 5.91 15.26
CA LEU A 69 8.19 7.30 15.63
C LEU A 69 7.95 7.45 17.14
N HIS A 70 7.25 6.50 17.75
CA HIS A 70 6.91 6.47 19.17
C HIS A 70 7.99 5.85 20.06
N GLN A 71 9.03 5.24 19.47
CA GLN A 71 10.07 4.50 20.17
C GLN A 71 9.49 3.36 21.02
N ASP A 72 8.51 2.64 20.47
CA ASP A 72 7.90 1.47 21.11
C ASP A 72 8.85 0.26 21.03
N GLU A 73 9.67 0.09 22.07
CA GLU A 73 10.71 -0.94 22.11
C GLU A 73 10.17 -2.38 22.13
N GLU A 74 8.95 -2.61 22.62
CA GLU A 74 8.34 -3.96 22.67
C GLU A 74 7.98 -4.44 21.26
N PHE A 75 7.42 -3.54 20.43
CA PHE A 75 7.09 -3.86 19.04
C PHE A 75 8.32 -4.10 18.16
N LEU A 76 9.41 -3.35 18.40
CA LEU A 76 10.64 -3.41 17.60
C LEU A 76 11.49 -4.67 17.82
N GLN A 77 11.27 -5.40 18.91
CA GLN A 77 12.04 -6.61 19.25
C GLN A 77 11.47 -7.90 18.64
N HIS A 78 10.24 -7.87 18.12
CA HIS A 78 9.49 -9.08 17.81
C HIS A 78 9.64 -9.61 16.36
N ASP A 79 10.31 -8.89 15.45
CA ASP A 79 10.23 -9.14 13.99
C ASP A 79 11.53 -9.64 13.33
N ALA A 80 12.27 -10.52 14.00
CA ALA A 80 13.46 -11.17 13.40
C ALA A 80 13.12 -11.98 12.14
N GLU A 81 11.92 -12.58 12.07
CA GLU A 81 11.48 -13.44 10.95
C GLU A 81 11.07 -12.66 9.71
N GLN A 82 10.63 -11.39 9.84
CA GLN A 82 10.23 -10.56 8.70
C GLN A 82 11.39 -9.79 8.07
N SER A 83 12.57 -9.82 8.69
CA SER A 83 13.76 -9.10 8.24
C SER A 83 14.22 -9.48 6.84
N SER A 84 13.90 -10.69 6.36
CA SER A 84 14.26 -11.13 5.01
C SER A 84 13.30 -10.62 3.92
N ARG A 85 12.08 -10.18 4.30
CA ARG A 85 11.05 -9.73 3.35
C ARG A 85 11.11 -8.24 3.08
N PHE A 86 11.63 -7.46 4.02
CA PHE A 86 11.66 -6.00 3.96
C PHE A 86 13.11 -5.46 3.93
N PRO A 87 13.33 -4.28 3.36
CA PRO A 87 14.62 -3.61 3.40
C PRO A 87 15.11 -3.38 4.84
N PRO A 88 16.41 -3.53 5.13
CA PRO A 88 16.96 -3.32 6.48
C PRO A 88 16.73 -1.90 7.02
N GLU A 89 16.55 -0.92 6.13
CA GLU A 89 16.18 0.45 6.46
C GLU A 89 14.89 0.53 7.29
N LEU A 90 13.95 -0.40 7.08
CA LEU A 90 12.70 -0.44 7.85
C LEU A 90 12.96 -0.62 9.34
N PHE A 91 13.94 -1.45 9.71
CA PHE A 91 14.22 -1.90 11.08
C PHE A 91 15.19 -0.99 11.86
N ARG A 92 15.51 0.18 11.32
CA ARG A 92 16.31 1.21 11.98
C ARG A 92 15.60 1.75 13.23
N LYS A 93 16.37 2.22 14.22
CA LYS A 93 15.83 2.76 15.48
C LYS A 93 15.52 4.25 15.41
N GLU A 94 16.15 4.94 14.47
CA GLU A 94 15.96 6.36 14.25
C GLU A 94 14.53 6.66 13.79
N LYS A 95 14.06 7.88 14.08
CA LYS A 95 12.80 8.37 13.55
C LYS A 95 12.85 8.34 12.01
N PRO A 96 11.78 7.87 11.35
CA PRO A 96 11.79 7.75 9.90
C PRO A 96 11.78 9.13 9.24
N SER A 97 12.51 9.26 8.12
CA SER A 97 12.40 10.43 7.25
C SER A 97 11.39 10.18 6.12
N ALA A 98 10.91 11.26 5.49
CA ALA A 98 9.98 11.15 4.36
C ALA A 98 10.61 10.38 3.18
N ASP A 99 11.85 10.74 2.82
CA ASP A 99 12.57 10.10 1.71
C ASP A 99 12.85 8.61 1.98
N GLU A 100 13.29 8.29 3.20
CA GLU A 100 13.48 6.90 3.63
C GLU A 100 12.16 6.11 3.57
N THR A 101 11.07 6.67 4.08
CA THR A 101 9.76 6.03 4.07
C THR A 101 9.31 5.70 2.65
N ILE A 102 9.45 6.67 1.73
CA ILE A 102 9.05 6.47 0.34
C ILE A 102 9.93 5.40 -0.32
N ASN A 103 11.24 5.44 -0.10
CA ASN A 103 12.16 4.46 -0.65
C ASN A 103 11.87 3.03 -0.15
N ILE A 104 11.55 2.87 1.15
CA ILE A 104 11.15 1.58 1.71
C ILE A 104 9.88 1.07 1.05
N ILE A 105 8.86 1.92 0.89
CA ILE A 105 7.58 1.53 0.27
C ILE A 105 7.78 1.12 -1.20
N ILE A 106 8.54 1.90 -1.97
CA ILE A 106 8.85 1.58 -3.38
C ILE A 106 9.56 0.23 -3.47
N ALA A 107 10.60 0.02 -2.65
CA ALA A 107 11.38 -1.21 -2.65
C ALA A 107 10.58 -2.44 -2.22
N SER A 108 9.71 -2.31 -1.22
CA SER A 108 8.99 -3.44 -0.61
C SER A 108 7.68 -3.79 -1.32
N CYS A 109 7.01 -2.79 -1.89
CA CYS A 109 5.69 -2.98 -2.48
C CYS A 109 5.73 -2.98 -4.02
N GLY A 110 6.84 -2.58 -4.65
CA GLY A 110 6.91 -2.40 -6.10
C GLY A 110 5.90 -1.37 -6.62
N ILE A 111 5.45 -0.46 -5.75
CA ILE A 111 4.58 0.65 -6.09
C ILE A 111 5.45 1.68 -6.83
N GLY A 112 4.89 2.35 -7.84
CA GLY A 112 5.62 3.25 -8.73
C GLY A 112 6.33 4.43 -8.03
N TYR A 113 6.87 5.35 -8.83
CA TYR A 113 7.66 6.49 -8.38
C TYR A 113 7.01 7.33 -7.26
N GLU A 114 7.85 8.11 -6.57
CA GLU A 114 7.59 8.89 -5.35
C GLU A 114 6.19 9.53 -5.24
N LYS A 115 5.71 10.17 -6.31
CA LYS A 115 4.42 10.85 -6.33
C LYS A 115 3.25 9.92 -6.03
N ILE A 116 3.28 8.69 -6.57
CA ILE A 116 2.21 7.71 -6.36
C ILE A 116 2.17 7.29 -4.90
N VAL A 117 3.34 7.04 -4.30
CA VAL A 117 3.44 6.70 -2.88
C VAL A 117 2.91 7.84 -2.01
N LYS A 118 3.33 9.09 -2.28
CA LYS A 118 2.82 10.26 -1.57
C LYS A 118 1.30 10.37 -1.66
N ASP A 119 0.72 10.24 -2.85
CA ASP A 119 -0.73 10.26 -3.03
C ASP A 119 -1.43 9.19 -2.18
N ILE A 120 -0.91 7.96 -2.16
CA ILE A 120 -1.48 6.87 -1.35
C ILE A 120 -1.44 7.21 0.14
N LEU A 121 -0.31 7.73 0.63
CA LEU A 121 -0.15 8.12 2.02
C LEU A 121 -1.09 9.27 2.40
N ILE A 122 -1.28 10.26 1.53
CA ILE A 122 -2.27 11.31 1.77
C ILE A 122 -3.70 10.75 1.78
N CYS A 123 -4.03 9.80 0.91
CA CYS A 123 -5.32 9.13 0.94
C CYS A 123 -5.51 8.30 2.24
N MET A 124 -4.46 7.66 2.78
CA MET A 124 -4.52 7.02 4.09
C MET A 124 -4.86 8.03 5.19
N TYR A 125 -4.20 9.19 5.17
CA TYR A 125 -4.44 10.26 6.13
C TYR A 125 -5.88 10.79 6.08
N GLN A 126 -6.39 11.07 4.88
CA GLN A 126 -7.77 11.51 4.64
C GLN A 126 -8.78 10.48 5.16
N GLN A 127 -8.50 9.19 5.00
CA GLN A 127 -9.33 8.10 5.54
C GLN A 127 -9.16 7.90 7.05
N GLY A 128 -8.28 8.66 7.69
CA GLY A 128 -8.01 8.61 9.12
C GLY A 128 -7.03 7.52 9.58
N MET A 129 -6.31 6.91 8.65
CA MET A 129 -5.28 5.92 8.93
C MET A 129 -3.93 6.59 9.17
N PHE A 130 -3.13 6.06 10.11
CA PHE A 130 -1.74 6.47 10.34
C PHE A 130 -1.52 8.00 10.48
N LYS A 131 -2.52 8.72 11.03
CA LYS A 131 -2.55 10.20 11.04
C LYS A 131 -1.27 10.82 11.59
N GLN A 132 -0.76 10.27 12.70
CA GLN A 132 0.42 10.81 13.39
C GLN A 132 1.67 10.72 12.52
N ILE A 133 2.02 9.53 12.03
CA ILE A 133 3.22 9.34 11.20
C ILE A 133 3.10 10.09 9.87
N ILE A 134 1.94 10.11 9.22
CA ILE A 134 1.79 10.82 7.94
C ILE A 134 1.87 12.34 8.16
N SER A 135 1.27 12.87 9.23
CA SER A 135 1.41 14.30 9.58
C SER A 135 2.84 14.70 9.94
N PHE A 136 3.60 13.78 10.55
CA PHE A 136 5.01 13.98 10.86
C PHE A 136 5.88 14.01 9.60
N LEU A 137 5.62 13.10 8.64
CA LEU A 137 6.39 12.98 7.39
C LEU A 137 6.02 14.05 6.35
N PHE A 138 4.75 14.46 6.29
CA PHE A 138 4.20 15.35 5.25
C PHE A 138 3.34 16.48 5.87
N PRO A 139 3.94 17.38 6.68
CA PRO A 139 3.19 18.39 7.42
C PRO A 139 2.51 19.42 6.52
N VAL A 140 3.11 19.77 5.37
CA VAL A 140 2.56 20.77 4.44
C VAL A 140 1.33 20.21 3.74
N GLU A 141 1.43 18.99 3.23
CA GLU A 141 0.38 18.31 2.49
C GLU A 141 -0.82 18.01 3.41
N THR A 142 -0.57 17.52 4.62
CA THR A 142 -1.64 17.24 5.59
C THR A 142 -2.35 18.50 6.10
N SER A 143 -1.63 19.61 6.27
CA SER A 143 -2.24 20.91 6.60
C SER A 143 -3.17 21.41 5.50
N ASN A 144 -2.84 21.15 4.23
CA ASN A 144 -3.70 21.53 3.10
C ASN A 144 -4.98 20.70 3.03
N VAL A 145 -4.94 19.43 3.44
CA VAL A 145 -6.12 18.57 3.54
C VAL A 145 -7.10 19.10 4.59
N GLN A 146 -6.61 19.47 5.78
CA GLN A 146 -7.46 19.98 6.87
C GLN A 146 -8.20 21.27 6.49
N LYS A 147 -7.56 22.17 5.73
CA LYS A 147 -8.18 23.43 5.27
C LYS A 147 -9.30 23.25 4.26
N VAL A 148 -9.42 22.08 3.63
CA VAL A 148 -10.49 21.77 2.66
C VAL A 148 -11.71 21.18 3.36
N GLU A 149 -11.56 20.72 4.61
CA GLU A 149 -12.65 20.15 5.42
C GLU A 149 -13.34 21.19 6.34
N GLU A 150 -12.86 22.43 6.36
CA GLU A 150 -13.45 23.61 7.05
C GLU A 150 -14.27 24.48 6.09
#